data_AF-M7N2D8-F1
#
_entry.id   AF-M7N2D8-F1
#
_cell.length_a   1.000
_cell.length_b   1.000
_cell.length_c   1.000
_cell.angle_alpha   90.00
_cell.angle_beta   90.00
_cell.angle_gamma   90.00
#
_symmetry.space_group_name_H-M   'P 1'
#
loop_
_entity.id
_entity.type
_entity.pdbx_description
1 polymer ?
#
loop_
_entity_poly.entity_id
_entity_poly.type
_entity_poly.pdbx_seq_one_letter_code
_entity_poly.pdbx_strand_id
1 'polypeptide(L)'
;MASWLDWQHPQLQHSSSLVLQPADALSLPASLQQQRVQQQLEALVPRQKPPVRLQPPLLALAAVLLLGLLLQRVWHPPGADLQEEDLAFALPASDAARAQLAEVERLLPELQEARLRLAPPGYTGLAARMLPLADLEAPEGSRITWQLVFNKAVRQVYLTNQKNDTLRFRQNKGGDWTAQLEAGAPLFYRIGYATTTDTAFSPYLKISLLPDEAPRLRILSPDQYLLEQPGTPFAVSVEASDDYGLQDVYLSLTISRGRGEGVSFRDEKIWLNSTTAVKGFKKAWK
;
A
#
# COMPACT_ATOMS: atom_id res chain seq x y z
N MET A 1 -10.67 29.70 4.97
CA MET A 1 -11.22 31.01 4.58
C MET A 1 -12.73 31.11 4.83
N ALA A 2 -13.55 30.17 4.33
CA ALA A 2 -15.01 30.21 4.56
C ALA A 2 -15.43 30.21 6.05
N SER A 3 -14.80 29.37 6.88
CA SER A 3 -15.07 29.31 8.32
C SER A 3 -14.74 30.59 9.09
N TRP A 4 -13.82 31.42 8.57
CA TRP A 4 -13.46 32.69 9.18
C TRP A 4 -14.52 33.77 8.90
N LEU A 5 -15.12 33.75 7.71
CA LEU A 5 -16.24 34.63 7.33
C LEU A 5 -17.50 34.33 8.14
N ASP A 6 -17.81 33.05 8.35
CA ASP A 6 -18.94 32.61 9.19
C ASP A 6 -18.82 33.07 10.65
N TRP A 7 -17.60 33.16 11.16
CA TRP A 7 -17.32 33.63 12.52
C TRP A 7 -17.46 35.15 12.69
N GLN A 8 -17.18 35.91 11.63
CA GLN A 8 -17.26 37.37 11.67
C GLN A 8 -18.68 37.89 11.41
N HIS A 9 -19.51 37.14 10.69
CA HIS A 9 -20.85 37.58 10.27
C HIS A 9 -21.91 36.50 10.60
N PRO A 10 -22.51 36.54 11.80
CA PRO A 10 -23.56 35.60 12.21
C PRO A 10 -24.79 35.58 11.28
N GLN A 11 -24.98 36.66 10.52
CA GLN A 11 -26.04 36.83 9.53
C GLN A 11 -25.92 35.83 8.36
N LEU A 12 -24.73 35.25 8.13
CA LEU A 12 -24.48 34.26 7.09
C LEU A 12 -24.85 32.82 7.51
N GLN A 13 -25.37 32.63 8.74
CA GLN A 13 -25.89 31.35 9.26
C GLN A 13 -24.98 30.13 8.99
N HIS A 14 -23.67 30.30 9.15
CA HIS A 14 -22.66 29.26 8.90
C HIS A 14 -22.70 28.64 7.49
N SER A 15 -23.26 29.36 6.51
CA SER A 15 -23.51 28.88 5.15
C SER A 15 -22.50 29.43 4.13
N SER A 16 -21.38 30.04 4.56
CA SER A 16 -20.36 30.58 3.64
C SER A 16 -19.63 29.50 2.83
N SER A 17 -19.68 28.24 3.28
CA SER A 17 -19.12 27.09 2.56
C SER A 17 -19.93 26.68 1.32
N LEU A 18 -21.25 26.96 1.30
CA LEU A 18 -22.13 26.65 0.16
C LEU A 18 -21.81 27.48 -1.08
N VAL A 19 -21.25 28.69 -0.92
CA VAL A 19 -20.83 29.55 -2.04
C VAL A 19 -19.65 28.95 -2.82
N LEU A 20 -18.87 28.06 -2.19
CA LEU A 20 -17.71 27.42 -2.80
C LEU A 20 -18.05 26.10 -3.51
N GLN A 21 -19.30 25.64 -3.42
CA GLN A 21 -19.74 24.38 -4.03
C GLN A 21 -20.32 24.62 -5.44
N PRO A 22 -20.01 23.76 -6.42
CA PRO A 22 -20.55 23.87 -7.77
C PRO A 22 -22.06 23.64 -7.78
N ALA A 23 -22.79 24.48 -8.52
CA ALA A 23 -24.26 24.53 -8.51
C ALA A 23 -24.93 23.21 -8.94
N ASP A 24 -24.25 22.38 -9.74
CA ASP A 24 -24.76 21.13 -10.28
C ASP A 24 -24.89 19.99 -9.25
N ALA A 25 -24.33 20.17 -8.04
CA ALA A 25 -24.39 19.18 -6.96
C ALA A 25 -25.39 19.54 -5.84
N LEU A 26 -26.17 20.62 -5.98
CA LEU A 26 -27.00 21.18 -4.92
C LEU A 26 -28.48 20.85 -5.10
N SER A 27 -29.17 20.50 -4.01
CA SER A 27 -30.62 20.34 -3.98
C SER A 27 -31.35 21.68 -4.18
N LEU A 28 -32.59 21.66 -4.70
CA LEU A 28 -33.42 22.85 -4.97
C LEU A 28 -33.50 23.87 -3.80
N PRO A 29 -33.60 23.45 -2.53
CA PRO A 29 -33.55 24.39 -1.41
C PRO A 29 -32.15 24.97 -1.16
N ALA A 30 -31.10 24.19 -1.40
CA ALA A 30 -29.71 24.58 -1.20
C ALA A 30 -29.25 25.61 -2.25
N SER A 31 -29.72 25.52 -3.49
CA SER A 31 -29.45 26.52 -4.53
C SER A 31 -30.11 27.88 -4.22
N LEU A 32 -31.34 27.88 -3.69
CA LEU A 32 -32.00 29.11 -3.23
C LEU A 32 -31.29 29.75 -2.04
N GLN A 33 -30.77 28.94 -1.10
CA GLN A 33 -29.97 29.44 0.02
C GLN A 33 -28.63 30.01 -0.45
N GLN A 34 -27.96 29.35 -1.40
CA GLN A 34 -26.73 29.84 -2.03
C GLN A 34 -26.96 31.21 -2.67
N GLN A 35 -28.05 31.38 -3.41
CA GLN A 35 -28.38 32.65 -4.06
C GLN A 35 -28.62 33.80 -3.06
N ARG A 36 -29.30 33.53 -1.93
CA ARG A 36 -29.47 34.54 -0.86
C ARG A 36 -28.16 34.92 -0.19
N VAL A 37 -27.34 33.93 0.15
CA VAL A 37 -26.03 34.16 0.80
C VAL A 37 -25.11 34.95 -0.14
N GLN A 38 -25.15 34.67 -1.45
CA GLN A 38 -24.37 35.41 -2.44
C GLN A 38 -24.80 36.88 -2.53
N GLN A 39 -26.09 37.18 -2.55
CA GLN A 39 -26.58 38.57 -2.54
C GLN A 39 -26.20 39.33 -1.25
N GLN A 40 -26.22 38.65 -0.10
CA GLN A 40 -25.78 39.24 1.17
C GLN A 40 -24.27 39.44 1.21
N LEU A 41 -23.49 38.55 0.60
CA LEU A 41 -22.04 38.65 0.54
C LEU A 41 -21.60 39.79 -0.39
N GLU A 42 -22.23 39.94 -1.56
CA GLU A 42 -21.95 41.06 -2.49
C GLU A 42 -22.18 42.44 -1.84
N ALA A 43 -23.16 42.55 -0.94
CA ALA A 43 -23.40 43.77 -0.16
C ALA A 43 -22.31 44.05 0.90
N LEU A 44 -21.60 43.01 1.37
CA LEU A 44 -20.58 43.09 2.44
C LEU A 44 -19.14 43.21 1.91
N VAL A 45 -18.89 42.83 0.66
CA VAL A 45 -17.56 42.81 0.00
C VAL A 45 -16.84 44.17 -0.08
N PRO A 46 -17.48 45.35 -0.24
CA PRO A 46 -16.71 46.59 -0.47
C PRO A 46 -15.88 47.06 0.74
N ARG A 47 -16.00 46.44 1.92
CA ARG A 47 -15.41 46.96 3.17
C ARG A 47 -14.25 46.16 3.76
N GLN A 48 -13.79 45.06 3.17
CA GLN A 48 -12.70 44.27 3.76
C GLN A 48 -11.61 43.92 2.74
N LYS A 49 -10.53 44.72 2.70
CA LYS A 49 -9.23 44.30 2.14
C LYS A 49 -8.48 43.60 3.27
N PRO A 50 -8.10 42.31 3.15
CA PRO A 50 -7.32 41.66 4.17
C PRO A 50 -5.95 42.36 4.28
N PRO A 51 -5.48 42.73 5.49
CA PRO A 51 -4.22 43.46 5.66
C PRO A 51 -3.03 42.48 5.57
N VAL A 52 -2.85 41.80 4.44
CA VAL A 52 -1.71 40.90 4.26
C VAL A 52 -0.55 41.71 3.68
N ARG A 53 0.35 42.19 4.55
CA ARG A 53 1.61 42.83 4.14
C ARG A 53 2.62 41.74 3.76
N LEU A 54 2.72 41.42 2.46
CA LEU A 54 3.59 40.36 1.92
C LEU A 54 5.07 40.78 1.77
N GLN A 55 5.40 42.06 1.99
CA GLN A 55 6.76 42.59 1.81
C GLN A 55 7.83 41.98 2.75
N PRO A 56 7.62 41.84 4.08
CA PRO A 56 8.64 41.28 4.97
C PRO A 56 9.05 39.82 4.67
N PRO A 57 8.16 38.85 4.39
CA PRO A 57 8.58 37.48 4.11
C PRO A 57 9.33 37.33 2.78
N LEU A 58 9.03 38.16 1.78
CA LEU A 58 9.75 38.17 0.51
C LEU A 58 11.22 38.62 0.66
N LEU A 59 11.48 39.61 1.53
CA LEU A 59 12.85 40.06 1.82
C LEU A 59 13.65 39.02 2.62
N ALA A 60 13.00 38.32 3.56
CA ALA A 60 13.63 37.23 4.30
C ALA A 60 14.06 36.08 3.37
N LEU A 61 13.21 35.69 2.41
CA LEU A 61 13.52 34.65 1.44
C LEU A 61 14.70 35.06 0.54
N ALA A 62 14.71 36.30 0.06
CA ALA A 62 15.80 36.83 -0.75
C ALA A 62 17.14 36.86 0.02
N ALA A 63 17.11 37.22 1.31
CA ALA A 63 18.30 37.21 2.16
C ALA A 63 18.86 35.80 2.37
N VAL A 64 18.01 34.80 2.58
CA VAL A 64 18.43 33.39 2.74
C VAL A 64 19.05 32.84 1.45
N LEU A 65 18.46 33.14 0.29
CA LEU A 65 19.00 32.72 -1.00
C LEU A 65 20.37 33.35 -1.29
N LEU A 66 20.52 34.65 -1.00
CA LEU A 66 21.81 35.35 -1.13
C LEU A 66 22.87 34.79 -0.18
N LEU A 67 22.48 34.45 1.06
CA LEU A 67 23.38 33.83 2.03
C LEU A 67 23.84 32.44 1.57
N GLY A 68 22.93 31.63 1.00
CA GLY A 68 23.26 30.32 0.44
C GLY A 68 24.25 30.41 -0.73
N LEU A 69 24.05 31.35 -1.66
CA LEU A 69 24.96 31.62 -2.78
C LEU A 69 26.35 32.08 -2.32
N LEU A 70 26.42 32.90 -1.26
CA LEU A 70 27.69 33.33 -0.68
C LEU A 70 28.43 32.18 0.01
N LEU A 71 27.72 31.31 0.73
CA LEU A 71 28.32 30.13 1.37
C LEU A 71 28.89 29.15 0.34
N GLN A 72 28.25 29.01 -0.83
CA GLN A 72 28.76 28.18 -1.92
C GLN A 72 30.09 28.70 -2.50
N ARG A 73 30.36 30.00 -2.44
CA ARG A 73 31.64 30.60 -2.90
C ARG A 73 32.79 30.42 -1.93
N VAL A 74 32.50 30.28 -0.63
CA VAL A 74 33.51 30.19 0.43
C VAL A 74 33.83 28.73 0.78
N TRP A 75 32.91 27.80 0.48
CA TRP A 75 33.05 26.39 0.80
C TRP A 75 33.04 25.51 -0.46
N HIS A 76 34.22 25.14 -0.95
CA HIS A 76 34.38 24.05 -1.91
C HIS A 76 34.97 22.83 -1.19
N PRO A 77 34.18 21.79 -0.87
CA PRO A 77 34.74 20.56 -0.34
C PRO A 77 35.57 19.89 -1.45
N PRO A 78 36.83 19.48 -1.19
CA PRO A 78 37.60 18.74 -2.18
C PRO A 78 36.99 17.33 -2.31
N GLY A 79 36.50 16.98 -3.50
CA GLY A 79 36.00 15.63 -3.81
C GLY A 79 34.57 15.52 -4.36
N ALA A 80 33.93 16.62 -4.76
CA ALA A 80 32.64 16.56 -5.46
C ALA A 80 32.85 16.75 -6.97
N ASP A 81 33.48 15.77 -7.62
CA ASP A 81 33.23 15.53 -9.05
C ASP A 81 31.84 14.91 -9.15
N LEU A 82 30.83 15.77 -9.23
CA LEU A 82 29.50 15.35 -9.68
C LEU A 82 29.53 15.36 -11.21
N GLN A 83 30.00 14.25 -11.77
CA GLN A 83 29.75 13.93 -13.17
C GLN A 83 28.24 13.90 -13.37
N GLU A 84 27.76 14.81 -14.22
CA GLU A 84 26.45 14.78 -14.84
C GLU A 84 26.37 13.57 -15.79
N GLU A 85 26.29 12.36 -15.25
CA GLU A 85 25.77 11.22 -16.00
C GLU A 85 24.70 10.50 -15.16
N ASP A 86 23.59 10.24 -15.85
CA ASP A 86 22.44 9.42 -15.45
C ASP A 86 21.46 9.98 -14.42
N LEU A 87 20.73 11.02 -14.86
CA LEU A 87 19.31 11.20 -14.55
C LEU A 87 18.43 10.15 -15.26
N ALA A 88 18.88 8.89 -15.31
CA ALA A 88 18.04 7.76 -15.60
C ALA A 88 17.42 7.31 -14.28
N PHE A 89 16.10 7.44 -14.17
CA PHE A 89 15.31 6.83 -13.11
C PHE A 89 15.34 5.29 -13.29
N ALA A 90 16.50 4.69 -13.05
CA ALA A 90 16.70 3.25 -12.97
C ALA A 90 16.55 2.84 -11.50
N LEU A 91 15.73 1.82 -11.27
CA LEU A 91 15.30 1.35 -9.95
C LEU A 91 16.49 1.18 -8.98
N PRO A 92 16.57 1.95 -7.87
CA PRO A 92 17.70 1.93 -6.93
C PRO A 92 17.74 0.68 -6.03
N ALA A 93 16.80 -0.27 -6.20
CA ALA A 93 16.69 -1.44 -5.33
C ALA A 93 17.91 -2.38 -5.44
N SER A 94 18.58 -2.45 -6.59
CA SER A 94 19.74 -3.36 -6.77
C SER A 94 21.02 -2.83 -6.14
N ASP A 95 21.29 -1.53 -6.21
CA ASP A 95 22.54 -0.96 -5.69
C ASP A 95 22.49 -0.77 -4.17
N ALA A 96 21.33 -0.41 -3.62
CA ALA A 96 21.12 -0.39 -2.18
C ALA A 96 21.27 -1.79 -1.56
N ALA A 97 20.70 -2.83 -2.18
CA ALA A 97 20.84 -4.21 -1.72
C ALA A 97 22.30 -4.71 -1.76
N ARG A 98 23.06 -4.32 -2.80
CA ARG A 98 24.50 -4.64 -2.89
C ARG A 98 25.32 -3.94 -1.81
N ALA A 99 25.06 -2.65 -1.57
CA ALA A 99 25.74 -1.90 -0.51
C ALA A 99 25.44 -2.48 0.88
N GLN A 100 24.18 -2.87 1.13
CA GLN A 100 23.79 -3.54 2.37
C GLN A 100 24.48 -4.91 2.52
N LEU A 101 24.54 -5.71 1.45
CA LEU A 101 25.25 -6.99 1.48
C LEU A 101 26.75 -6.80 1.78
N ALA A 102 27.40 -5.82 1.16
CA ALA A 102 28.81 -5.51 1.43
C ALA A 102 29.03 -5.09 2.90
N GLU A 103 28.10 -4.32 3.48
CA GLU A 103 28.16 -3.95 4.89
C GLU A 103 27.94 -5.16 5.81
N VAL A 104 27.03 -6.07 5.47
CA VAL A 104 26.85 -7.36 6.17
C VAL A 104 28.15 -8.15 6.15
N GLU A 105 28.77 -8.33 4.98
CA GLU A 105 30.05 -9.07 4.84
C GLU A 105 31.18 -8.42 5.64
N ARG A 106 31.22 -7.08 5.70
CA ARG A 106 32.19 -6.32 6.50
C ARG A 106 32.01 -6.53 8.00
N LEU A 107 30.76 -6.56 8.48
CA LEU A 107 30.45 -6.72 9.91
C LEU A 107 30.42 -8.19 10.36
N LEU A 108 30.32 -9.14 9.43
CA LEU A 108 30.30 -10.58 9.68
C LEU A 108 31.41 -11.27 8.86
N PRO A 109 32.70 -11.08 9.19
CA PRO A 109 33.81 -11.58 8.36
C PRO A 109 33.89 -13.11 8.29
N GLU A 110 33.28 -13.83 9.24
CA GLU A 110 33.18 -15.29 9.18
C GLU A 110 32.04 -15.80 8.28
N LEU A 111 31.11 -14.93 7.88
CA LEU A 111 29.99 -15.29 7.00
C LEU A 111 30.50 -15.38 5.57
N GLN A 112 30.56 -16.59 5.03
CA GLN A 112 31.04 -16.86 3.67
C GLN A 112 29.93 -16.69 2.64
N GLU A 113 28.72 -17.19 2.94
CA GLU A 113 27.55 -17.01 2.08
C GLU A 113 26.32 -16.76 2.93
N ALA A 114 25.51 -15.80 2.50
CA ALA A 114 24.17 -15.58 3.06
C ALA A 114 23.14 -15.49 1.94
N ARG A 115 22.15 -16.38 2.00
CA ARG A 115 21.06 -16.44 1.04
C ARG A 115 19.73 -16.43 1.76
N LEU A 116 18.77 -15.73 1.18
CA LEU A 116 17.39 -15.69 1.65
C LEU A 116 16.51 -16.35 0.59
N ARG A 117 15.70 -17.33 0.99
CA ARG A 117 14.66 -17.90 0.14
C ARG A 117 13.32 -17.31 0.55
N LEU A 118 12.69 -16.58 -0.36
CA LEU A 118 11.32 -16.09 -0.22
C LEU A 118 10.39 -17.04 -0.97
N ALA A 119 9.44 -17.66 -0.27
CA ALA A 119 8.40 -18.49 -0.86
C ALA A 119 7.01 -17.91 -0.50
N PRO A 120 6.36 -17.20 -1.44
CA PRO A 120 5.00 -16.69 -1.25
C PRO A 120 3.96 -17.80 -1.01
N PRO A 121 2.78 -17.46 -0.43
CA PRO A 121 1.68 -18.40 -0.33
C PRO A 121 1.24 -18.94 -1.69
N GLY A 122 0.84 -20.22 -1.75
CA GLY A 122 0.56 -20.89 -3.03
C GLY A 122 -0.57 -20.27 -3.85
N TYR A 123 -1.56 -19.64 -3.21
CA TYR A 123 -2.67 -18.97 -3.90
C TYR A 123 -2.23 -17.73 -4.69
N THR A 124 -1.09 -17.12 -4.34
CA THR A 124 -0.54 -15.96 -5.06
C THR A 124 -0.04 -16.29 -6.47
N GLY A 125 0.19 -17.58 -6.76
CA GLY A 125 0.81 -18.03 -8.02
C GLY A 125 2.27 -17.60 -8.22
N LEU A 126 2.87 -16.90 -7.25
CA LEU A 126 4.23 -16.39 -7.34
C LEU A 126 5.26 -17.49 -7.06
N ALA A 127 6.31 -17.56 -7.88
CA ALA A 127 7.40 -18.51 -7.69
C ALA A 127 8.29 -18.14 -6.49
N ALA A 128 8.80 -19.17 -5.80
CA ALA A 128 9.82 -18.97 -4.79
C ALA A 128 11.12 -18.46 -5.43
N ARG A 129 11.77 -17.47 -4.79
CA ARG A 129 12.99 -16.83 -5.29
C ARG A 129 14.09 -16.80 -4.24
N MET A 130 15.33 -16.87 -4.72
CA MET A 130 16.52 -16.67 -3.90
C MET A 130 16.97 -15.21 -4.01
N LEU A 131 17.25 -14.61 -2.86
CA LEU A 131 17.63 -13.20 -2.73
C LEU A 131 18.89 -13.10 -1.86
N PRO A 132 19.73 -12.07 -2.07
CA PRO A 132 20.81 -11.76 -1.15
C PRO A 132 20.25 -11.35 0.22
N LEU A 133 21.11 -11.35 1.24
CA LEU A 133 20.76 -10.84 2.55
C LEU A 133 20.74 -9.30 2.54
N ALA A 134 19.55 -8.74 2.40
CA ALA A 134 19.29 -7.31 2.35
C ALA A 134 17.88 -7.02 2.91
N ASP A 135 17.46 -5.76 2.84
CA ASP A 135 16.05 -5.40 3.04
C ASP A 135 15.16 -6.15 2.05
N LEU A 136 14.03 -6.63 2.54
CA LEU A 136 13.13 -7.53 1.83
C LEU A 136 11.71 -6.98 1.84
N GLU A 137 11.06 -7.07 0.68
CA GLU A 137 9.62 -6.92 0.54
C GLU A 137 8.99 -8.27 0.18
N ALA A 138 7.99 -8.68 0.95
CA ALA A 138 7.39 -10.01 0.87
C ALA A 138 5.86 -9.92 0.93
N PRO A 139 5.12 -10.67 0.09
CA PRO A 139 3.69 -10.88 0.30
C PRO A 139 3.41 -11.38 1.72
N GLU A 140 2.34 -10.90 2.32
CA GLU A 140 1.88 -11.39 3.63
C GLU A 140 1.73 -12.92 3.63
N GLY A 141 2.08 -13.57 4.74
CA GLY A 141 2.08 -15.04 4.84
C GLY A 141 3.22 -15.74 4.08
N SER A 142 4.13 -15.00 3.44
CA SER A 142 5.30 -15.60 2.80
C SER A 142 6.20 -16.31 3.80
N ARG A 143 6.74 -17.46 3.39
CA ARG A 143 7.77 -18.19 4.12
C ARG A 143 9.15 -17.67 3.76
N ILE A 144 9.85 -17.11 4.73
CA ILE A 144 11.22 -16.61 4.60
C ILE A 144 12.16 -17.62 5.26
N THR A 145 13.14 -18.12 4.49
CA THR A 145 14.16 -19.03 5.00
C THR A 145 15.54 -18.42 4.80
N TRP A 146 16.29 -18.25 5.88
CA TRP A 146 17.69 -17.84 5.83
C TRP A 146 18.58 -19.08 5.74
N GLN A 147 19.60 -19.02 4.89
CA GLN A 147 20.62 -20.04 4.73
C GLN A 147 21.98 -19.34 4.82
N LEU A 148 22.75 -19.68 5.87
CA LEU A 148 24.02 -19.04 6.17
C LEU A 148 25.13 -20.09 6.20
N VAL A 149 26.24 -19.81 5.55
CA VAL A 149 27.45 -20.63 5.52
C VAL A 149 28.59 -19.83 6.11
N PHE A 150 29.32 -20.41 7.05
CA PHE A 150 30.45 -19.76 7.72
C PHE A 150 31.76 -20.46 7.35
N ASN A 151 32.82 -19.68 7.18
CA ASN A 151 34.17 -20.19 6.86
C ASN A 151 34.93 -20.72 8.10
N LYS A 152 34.42 -20.45 9.31
CA LYS A 152 34.99 -20.89 10.59
C LYS A 152 33.91 -21.53 11.46
N ALA A 153 34.36 -22.25 12.49
CA ALA A 153 33.47 -22.88 13.47
C ALA A 153 32.72 -21.83 14.30
N VAL A 154 31.40 -21.81 14.16
CA VAL A 154 30.48 -20.96 14.91
C VAL A 154 29.66 -21.83 15.86
N ARG A 155 29.48 -21.37 17.11
CA ARG A 155 28.76 -22.14 18.15
C ARG A 155 27.24 -21.95 18.09
N GLN A 156 26.82 -20.74 17.78
CA GLN A 156 25.42 -20.36 17.73
C GLN A 156 25.20 -19.25 16.72
N VAL A 157 24.05 -19.34 16.04
CA VAL A 157 23.58 -18.32 15.10
C VAL A 157 22.13 -18.03 15.45
N TYR A 158 21.77 -16.75 15.49
CA TYR A 158 20.46 -16.30 15.91
C TYR A 158 20.06 -15.02 15.18
N LEU A 159 18.77 -14.87 14.97
CA LEU A 159 18.16 -13.63 14.48
C LEU A 159 17.50 -12.96 15.68
N THR A 160 17.79 -11.68 15.89
CA THR A 160 17.13 -10.89 16.94
C THR A 160 16.35 -9.77 16.29
N ASN A 161 15.10 -9.60 16.70
CA ASN A 161 14.26 -8.50 16.22
C ASN A 161 14.41 -7.22 17.06
N GLN A 162 13.73 -6.15 16.66
CA GLN A 162 13.74 -4.86 17.36
C GLN A 162 13.17 -4.91 18.79
N LYS A 163 12.45 -5.98 19.16
CA LYS A 163 11.91 -6.22 20.51
C LYS A 163 12.81 -7.16 21.34
N ASN A 164 14.01 -7.47 20.86
CA ASN A 164 14.93 -8.46 21.43
C ASN A 164 14.41 -9.90 21.48
N ASP A 165 13.30 -10.20 20.80
CA ASP A 165 12.89 -11.58 20.59
C ASP A 165 13.84 -12.26 19.59
N THR A 166 14.16 -13.52 19.86
CA THR A 166 15.28 -14.22 19.23
C THR A 166 14.86 -15.53 18.61
N LEU A 167 15.11 -15.68 17.32
CA LEU A 167 14.94 -16.90 16.55
C LEU A 167 16.30 -17.58 16.37
N ARG A 168 16.47 -18.76 16.97
CA ARG A 168 17.72 -19.54 16.82
C ARG A 168 17.76 -20.29 15.49
N PHE A 169 18.91 -20.28 14.84
CA PHE A 169 19.14 -21.09 13.65
C PHE A 169 19.45 -22.54 14.05
N ARG A 170 19.06 -23.46 13.18
CA ARG A 170 19.43 -24.88 13.27
C ARG A 170 20.57 -25.16 12.31
N GLN A 171 21.58 -25.85 12.80
CA GLN A 171 22.66 -26.35 11.96
C GLN A 171 22.21 -27.62 11.24
N ASN A 172 22.34 -27.64 9.93
CA ASN A 172 22.05 -28.79 9.09
C ASN A 172 23.26 -29.73 9.02
N LYS A 173 23.04 -30.95 8.51
CA LYS A 173 24.10 -31.95 8.35
C LYS A 173 25.25 -31.50 7.43
N GLY A 174 24.98 -30.56 6.52
CA GLY A 174 25.98 -29.95 5.64
C GLY A 174 26.81 -28.84 6.28
N GLY A 175 26.55 -28.49 7.54
CA GLY A 175 27.23 -27.41 8.27
C GLY A 175 26.61 -26.03 8.07
N ASP A 176 25.65 -25.89 7.16
CA ASP A 176 24.87 -24.67 6.94
C ASP A 176 23.88 -24.42 8.07
N TRP A 177 23.63 -23.14 8.36
CA TRP A 177 22.69 -22.71 9.39
C TRP A 177 21.42 -22.20 8.74
N THR A 178 20.28 -22.70 9.23
CA THR A 178 18.97 -22.32 8.69
C THR A 178 17.98 -21.89 9.76
N ALA A 179 17.23 -20.84 9.45
CA ALA A 179 16.09 -20.39 10.24
C ALA A 179 14.93 -20.07 9.29
N GLN A 180 13.71 -20.18 9.80
CA GLN A 180 12.52 -19.91 9.03
C GLN A 180 11.55 -19.04 9.84
N LEU A 181 10.94 -18.08 9.16
CA LEU A 181 9.90 -17.22 9.70
C LEU A 181 8.75 -17.11 8.68
N GLU A 182 7.52 -16.99 9.18
CA GLU A 182 6.36 -16.61 8.37
C GLU A 182 6.13 -15.11 8.49
N ALA A 183 6.00 -14.44 7.34
CA ALA A 183 5.95 -12.99 7.24
C ALA A 183 4.54 -12.47 7.57
N GLY A 184 4.20 -12.39 8.86
CA GLY A 184 2.89 -11.92 9.34
C GLY A 184 2.85 -10.47 9.84
N ALA A 185 4.01 -9.86 10.12
CA ALA A 185 4.11 -8.43 10.41
C ALA A 185 5.43 -7.84 9.90
N PRO A 186 5.49 -6.53 9.58
CA PRO A 186 6.75 -5.87 9.29
C PRO A 186 7.73 -5.99 10.45
N LEU A 187 9.00 -6.25 10.14
CA LEU A 187 10.01 -6.61 11.13
C LEU A 187 11.35 -5.93 10.82
N PHE A 188 12.02 -5.42 11.85
CA PHE A 188 13.44 -5.09 11.76
C PHE A 188 14.22 -6.16 12.50
N TYR A 189 15.21 -6.76 11.84
CA TYR A 189 15.97 -7.86 12.39
C TYR A 189 17.46 -7.69 12.11
N ARG A 190 18.27 -8.32 12.93
CA ARG A 190 19.71 -8.50 12.67
C ARG A 190 20.09 -9.94 12.92
N ILE A 191 21.10 -10.40 12.22
CA ILE A 191 21.67 -11.73 12.39
C ILE A 191 22.91 -11.58 13.26
N GLY A 192 22.96 -12.35 14.34
CA GLY A 192 24.11 -12.46 15.23
C GLY A 192 24.66 -13.88 15.22
N TYR A 193 25.97 -14.00 15.39
CA TYR A 193 26.60 -15.27 15.70
C TYR A 193 27.61 -15.14 16.83
N ALA A 194 27.86 -16.23 17.54
CA ALA A 194 28.93 -16.32 18.51
C ALA A 194 29.93 -17.41 18.16
N THR A 195 31.21 -17.06 18.20
CA THR A 195 32.35 -17.97 18.09
C THR A 195 32.79 -18.41 19.49
N THR A 196 33.98 -19.00 19.59
CA THR A 196 34.61 -19.33 20.88
C THR A 196 35.03 -18.09 21.66
N THR A 197 35.33 -16.98 20.99
CA THR A 197 35.96 -15.78 21.57
C THR A 197 35.08 -14.54 21.46
N ASP A 198 34.27 -14.43 20.40
CA ASP A 198 33.63 -13.18 20.02
C ASP A 198 32.17 -13.39 19.60
N THR A 199 31.43 -12.29 19.55
CA THR A 199 30.07 -12.22 19.00
C THR A 199 30.01 -11.08 18.00
N ALA A 200 29.48 -11.35 16.81
CA ALA A 200 29.32 -10.37 15.75
C ALA A 200 27.86 -10.26 15.34
N PHE A 201 27.49 -9.10 14.77
CA PHE A 201 26.13 -8.78 14.37
C PHE A 201 26.12 -8.09 13.01
N SER A 202 25.14 -8.44 12.17
CA SER A 202 24.83 -7.71 10.96
C SER A 202 24.29 -6.31 11.30
N PRO A 203 24.22 -5.39 10.31
CA PRO A 203 23.32 -4.26 10.41
C PRO A 203 21.87 -4.72 10.62
N TYR A 204 21.01 -3.81 11.05
CA TYR A 204 19.58 -4.05 11.02
C TYR A 204 19.08 -4.04 9.58
N LEU A 205 18.32 -5.08 9.24
CA LEU A 205 17.63 -5.28 7.98
C LEU A 205 16.12 -5.25 8.22
N LYS A 206 15.37 -4.88 7.19
CA LYS A 206 13.93 -4.70 7.24
C LYS A 206 13.22 -5.77 6.40
N ILE A 207 12.14 -6.32 6.96
CA ILE A 207 11.11 -7.06 6.21
C ILE A 207 9.87 -6.15 6.14
N SER A 208 9.50 -5.76 4.93
CA SER A 208 8.25 -5.06 4.63
C SER A 208 7.25 -6.06 4.06
N LEU A 209 5.97 -5.88 4.40
CA LEU A 209 4.90 -6.72 3.89
C LEU A 209 4.12 -6.01 2.78
N LEU A 210 3.78 -6.78 1.75
CA LEU A 210 2.73 -6.46 0.78
C LEU A 210 1.45 -7.12 1.28
N PRO A 211 0.49 -6.35 1.84
CA PRO A 211 -0.77 -6.89 2.35
C PRO A 211 -1.58 -7.54 1.22
N ASP A 212 -2.36 -8.56 1.58
CA ASP A 212 -3.29 -9.22 0.67
C ASP A 212 -4.62 -8.44 0.64
N GLU A 213 -5.10 -8.04 -0.54
CA GLU A 213 -6.36 -7.32 -0.67
C GLU A 213 -7.55 -8.29 -0.74
N ALA A 214 -8.66 -7.95 -0.07
CA ALA A 214 -9.88 -8.72 -0.26
C ALA A 214 -10.41 -8.55 -1.70
N PRO A 215 -10.95 -9.61 -2.31
CA PRO A 215 -11.46 -9.54 -3.67
C PRO A 215 -12.63 -8.55 -3.76
N ARG A 216 -12.68 -7.80 -4.86
CA ARG A 216 -13.76 -6.86 -5.17
C ARG A 216 -14.77 -7.53 -6.07
N LEU A 217 -16.06 -7.40 -5.72
CA LEU A 217 -17.17 -7.97 -6.48
C LEU A 217 -18.26 -6.92 -6.71
N ARG A 218 -18.78 -6.86 -7.94
CA ARG A 218 -19.90 -6.00 -8.33
C ARG A 218 -20.84 -6.74 -9.26
N ILE A 219 -22.13 -6.75 -8.90
CA ILE A 219 -23.19 -7.21 -9.80
C ILE A 219 -23.51 -6.05 -10.75
N LEU A 220 -23.35 -6.28 -12.05
CA LEU A 220 -23.64 -5.31 -13.11
C LEU A 220 -25.08 -5.43 -13.61
N SER A 221 -25.63 -6.64 -13.55
CA SER A 221 -26.98 -6.96 -13.99
C SER A 221 -27.43 -8.29 -13.37
N PRO A 222 -28.72 -8.47 -13.05
CA PRO A 222 -29.76 -7.44 -13.05
C PRO A 222 -29.54 -6.40 -11.94
N ASP A 223 -30.41 -5.38 -11.89
CA ASP A 223 -30.52 -4.53 -10.70
C ASP A 223 -30.91 -5.38 -9.48
N GLN A 224 -30.81 -4.79 -8.28
CA GLN A 224 -31.12 -5.47 -7.02
C GLN A 224 -32.48 -6.18 -7.02
N TYR A 225 -33.44 -5.67 -7.81
CA TYR A 225 -34.75 -6.28 -8.01
C TYR A 225 -35.05 -6.40 -9.49
N LEU A 226 -35.52 -7.59 -9.89
CA LEU A 226 -35.98 -7.87 -11.25
C LEU A 226 -37.36 -8.55 -11.15
N LEU A 227 -38.35 -7.99 -11.84
CA LEU A 227 -39.67 -8.60 -11.98
C LEU A 227 -39.84 -9.05 -13.43
N GLU A 228 -39.95 -10.35 -13.63
CA GLU A 228 -40.08 -10.96 -14.96
C GLU A 228 -41.25 -11.93 -15.02
N GLN A 229 -41.73 -12.19 -16.24
CA GLN A 229 -42.73 -13.21 -16.46
C GLN A 229 -42.13 -14.61 -16.25
N PRO A 230 -42.91 -15.58 -15.74
CA PRO A 230 -42.45 -16.97 -15.63
C PRO A 230 -41.96 -17.50 -16.98
N GLY A 231 -40.75 -18.07 -17.00
CA GLY A 231 -40.13 -18.61 -18.21
C GLY A 231 -39.32 -17.61 -19.02
N THR A 232 -39.31 -16.32 -18.66
CA THR A 232 -38.40 -15.35 -19.29
C THR A 232 -36.98 -15.55 -18.76
N PRO A 233 -35.98 -15.82 -19.63
CA PRO A 233 -34.60 -15.91 -19.20
C PRO A 233 -34.05 -14.52 -18.91
N PHE A 234 -33.31 -14.38 -17.81
CA PHE A 234 -32.53 -13.19 -17.50
C PHE A 234 -31.04 -13.52 -17.37
N ALA A 235 -30.20 -12.54 -17.66
CA ALA A 235 -28.75 -12.67 -17.56
C ALA A 235 -28.27 -12.11 -16.22
N VAL A 236 -27.25 -12.76 -15.64
CA VAL A 236 -26.50 -12.23 -14.51
C VAL A 236 -25.10 -11.89 -14.98
N SER A 237 -24.69 -10.66 -14.78
CA SER A 237 -23.35 -10.17 -15.11
C SER A 237 -22.67 -9.70 -13.84
N VAL A 238 -21.50 -10.27 -13.56
CA VAL A 238 -20.69 -9.97 -12.37
C VAL A 238 -19.31 -9.54 -12.83
N GLU A 239 -18.81 -8.48 -12.23
CA GLU A 239 -17.41 -8.08 -12.29
C GLU A 239 -16.76 -8.49 -10.97
N ALA A 240 -15.67 -9.26 -11.05
CA ALA A 240 -14.91 -9.68 -9.90
C ALA A 240 -13.42 -9.51 -10.21
N SER A 241 -12.67 -8.97 -9.26
CA SER A 241 -11.24 -8.69 -9.41
C SER A 241 -10.51 -8.91 -8.09
N ASP A 242 -9.27 -9.35 -8.19
CA ASP A 242 -8.36 -9.61 -7.08
C ASP A 242 -6.92 -9.33 -7.55
N ASP A 243 -6.02 -8.96 -6.64
CA ASP A 243 -4.63 -8.62 -6.94
C ASP A 243 -3.77 -9.85 -7.25
N TYR A 244 -4.10 -11.01 -6.66
CA TYR A 244 -3.49 -12.31 -6.99
C TYR A 244 -4.34 -13.18 -7.90
N GLY A 245 -5.58 -12.75 -8.17
CA GLY A 245 -6.49 -13.36 -9.11
C GLY A 245 -7.53 -14.25 -8.44
N LEU A 246 -8.53 -14.65 -9.23
CA LEU A 246 -9.66 -15.43 -8.74
C LEU A 246 -9.60 -16.84 -9.32
N GLN A 247 -9.72 -17.85 -8.47
CA GLN A 247 -9.78 -19.24 -8.90
C GLN A 247 -11.17 -19.63 -9.36
N ASP A 248 -12.17 -19.47 -8.48
CA ASP A 248 -13.56 -19.80 -8.77
C ASP A 248 -14.48 -18.66 -8.35
N VAL A 249 -15.53 -18.45 -9.15
CA VAL A 249 -16.63 -17.53 -8.81
C VAL A 249 -17.94 -18.28 -9.02
N TYR A 250 -18.87 -18.19 -8.08
CA TYR A 250 -20.19 -18.81 -8.21
C TYR A 250 -21.30 -17.91 -7.65
N LEU A 251 -22.49 -18.07 -8.20
CA LEU A 251 -23.72 -17.51 -7.64
C LEU A 251 -24.32 -18.51 -6.65
N SER A 252 -24.63 -18.04 -5.44
CA SER A 252 -25.44 -18.77 -4.46
C SER A 252 -26.87 -18.23 -4.54
N LEU A 253 -27.80 -19.07 -4.96
CA LEU A 253 -29.20 -18.70 -5.17
C LEU A 253 -30.07 -19.39 -4.12
N THR A 254 -31.01 -18.64 -3.55
CA THR A 254 -32.11 -19.19 -2.76
C THR A 254 -33.41 -18.95 -3.51
N ILE A 255 -34.04 -20.03 -3.94
CA ILE A 255 -35.25 -20.02 -4.75
C ILE A 255 -36.41 -20.37 -3.83
N SER A 256 -37.39 -19.47 -3.73
CA SER A 256 -38.64 -19.71 -3.02
C SER A 256 -39.79 -19.92 -4.00
N ARG A 257 -40.64 -20.92 -3.73
CA ARG A 257 -41.83 -21.21 -4.53
C ARG A 257 -42.99 -21.58 -3.63
N GLY A 258 -44.12 -20.90 -3.81
CA GLY A 258 -45.31 -21.14 -2.99
C GLY A 258 -46.40 -20.08 -3.16
N ARG A 259 -47.57 -20.35 -2.60
CA ARG A 259 -48.67 -19.39 -2.47
C ARG A 259 -49.32 -19.58 -1.10
N GLY A 260 -49.62 -18.47 -0.41
CA GLY A 260 -50.16 -18.52 0.96
C GLY A 260 -49.13 -19.06 1.95
N GLU A 261 -49.53 -20.00 2.80
CA GLU A 261 -48.67 -20.58 3.85
C GLU A 261 -47.72 -21.66 3.34
N GLY A 262 -47.97 -22.23 2.14
CA GLY A 262 -47.11 -23.27 1.56
C GLY A 262 -45.97 -22.67 0.73
N VAL A 263 -44.88 -22.25 1.38
CA VAL A 263 -43.65 -21.79 0.71
C VAL A 263 -42.53 -22.82 0.90
N SER A 264 -41.96 -23.27 -0.21
CA SER A 264 -40.77 -24.13 -0.25
C SER A 264 -39.55 -23.31 -0.62
N PHE A 265 -38.39 -23.66 -0.08
CA PHE A 265 -37.10 -23.04 -0.38
C PHE A 265 -36.14 -24.08 -0.93
N ARG A 266 -35.33 -23.69 -1.89
CA ARG A 266 -34.25 -24.50 -2.44
C ARG A 266 -33.04 -23.63 -2.69
N ASP A 267 -31.89 -24.08 -2.20
CA ASP A 267 -30.62 -23.45 -2.52
C ASP A 267 -29.97 -24.10 -3.74
N GLU A 268 -29.35 -23.29 -4.59
CA GLU A 268 -28.65 -23.72 -5.80
C GLU A 268 -27.34 -22.94 -5.95
N LYS A 269 -26.27 -23.63 -6.37
CA LYS A 269 -24.98 -23.01 -6.68
C LYS A 269 -24.70 -23.09 -8.18
N ILE A 270 -24.35 -21.96 -8.77
CA ILE A 270 -24.04 -21.87 -10.21
C ILE A 270 -22.64 -21.29 -10.39
N TRP A 271 -21.71 -22.09 -10.90
CA TRP A 271 -20.36 -21.64 -11.23
C TRP A 271 -20.38 -20.69 -12.43
N LEU A 272 -19.64 -19.59 -12.29
CA LEU A 272 -19.42 -18.59 -13.34
C LEU A 272 -18.08 -18.89 -14.00
N ASN A 273 -18.08 -19.04 -15.33
CA ASN A 273 -16.85 -19.21 -16.10
C ASN A 273 -16.32 -17.83 -16.50
N SER A 274 -15.02 -17.59 -16.37
CA SER A 274 -14.41 -16.32 -16.81
C SER A 274 -14.60 -16.14 -18.32
N THR A 275 -15.36 -15.11 -18.70
CA THR A 275 -15.39 -14.60 -20.08
C THR A 275 -14.61 -13.31 -20.09
N THR A 276 -13.30 -13.41 -20.31
CA THR A 276 -12.45 -12.23 -20.53
C THR A 276 -13.03 -11.43 -21.71
N ALA A 277 -13.31 -10.14 -21.46
CA ALA A 277 -13.84 -9.14 -22.38
C ALA A 277 -15.32 -9.32 -22.81
N VAL A 278 -16.17 -8.41 -22.34
CA VAL A 278 -17.42 -7.93 -22.96
C VAL A 278 -18.15 -8.96 -23.84
N LYS A 279 -19.02 -9.79 -23.24
CA LYS A 279 -20.35 -10.14 -23.76
C LYS A 279 -21.05 -11.10 -22.79
N GLY A 280 -22.31 -10.79 -22.51
CA GLY A 280 -23.07 -11.34 -21.40
C GLY A 280 -23.28 -12.84 -21.40
N PHE A 281 -23.43 -13.38 -20.20
CA PHE A 281 -23.81 -14.77 -19.97
C PHE A 281 -25.28 -14.96 -20.37
N LYS A 282 -25.51 -15.79 -21.38
CA LYS A 282 -26.85 -16.29 -21.72
C LYS A 282 -26.94 -17.75 -21.30
N LYS A 283 -27.67 -18.03 -20.22
CA LYS A 283 -28.22 -19.37 -19.99
C LYS A 283 -29.73 -19.27 -20.15
N ALA A 284 -30.27 -20.00 -21.12
CA ALA A 284 -31.71 -20.13 -21.30
C ALA A 284 -32.25 -21.03 -20.19
N TRP A 285 -33.20 -20.51 -19.43
CA TRP A 285 -33.96 -21.30 -18.46
C TRP A 285 -35.12 -21.96 -19.22
N LYS A 286 -35.27 -23.28 -19.07
CA LYS A 286 -36.45 -24.04 -19.51
C LYS A 286 -37.38 -24.25 -18.33
#